data_AF-A0A2G8Y8M1-F1
#
_entry.id   AF-A0A2G8Y8M1-F1
#
_cell.length_a   1.000
_cell.length_b   1.000
_cell.length_c   1.000
_cell.angle_alpha   90.00
_cell.angle_beta   90.00
_cell.angle_gamma   90.00
#
_symmetry.space_group_name_H-M   'P 1'
#
loop_
_entity.id
_entity.type
_entity.pdbx_description
1 polymer ?
#
loop_
_entity_poly.entity_id
_entity_poly.type
_entity_poly.pdbx_seq_one_letter_code
_entity_poly.pdbx_strand_id
1 'polypeptide(L)'
;TDVMEEDPFDVQVAIWQKASVSCYVNAVTAILGCRNGDVAHPLLEPLRRRIVEEVVSVARAQGIPVDFEATDQLVVDGIQKTARNFSSMLVDVQKRRQTEIDGINGEVVKMGRKVGVPTPATETLMNLVKFITER
;
A
#
# COMPACT_ATOMS: atom_id res chain seq x y z
N THR A 1 -33.30 -8.21 -14.88
CA THR A 1 -32.00 -7.52 -14.82
C THR A 1 -31.29 -8.08 -13.63
N ASP A 2 -30.39 -9.03 -13.85
CA ASP A 2 -29.56 -9.60 -12.78
C ASP A 2 -28.65 -8.50 -12.27
N VAL A 3 -28.95 -8.00 -11.07
CA VAL A 3 -27.99 -7.21 -10.32
C VAL A 3 -27.08 -8.26 -9.71
N MET A 4 -25.91 -8.49 -10.32
CA MET A 4 -24.88 -9.32 -9.71
C MET A 4 -24.50 -8.65 -8.38
N GLU A 5 -25.05 -9.13 -7.26
CA GLU A 5 -24.52 -8.83 -5.94
C GLU A 5 -23.08 -9.35 -5.93
N GLU A 6 -22.10 -8.43 -5.93
CA GLU A 6 -20.69 -8.79 -5.78
C GLU A 6 -20.54 -9.56 -4.46
N ASP A 7 -19.84 -10.71 -4.50
CA ASP A 7 -19.55 -11.49 -3.31
C ASP A 7 -18.83 -10.57 -2.29
N PRO A 8 -19.33 -10.45 -1.04
CA PRO A 8 -18.66 -9.65 -0.01
C PRO A 8 -17.17 -9.95 0.14
N PHE A 9 -16.73 -11.19 -0.15
CA PHE A 9 -15.32 -11.55 -0.16
C PHE A 9 -14.55 -10.89 -1.30
N ASP A 10 -15.13 -10.75 -2.50
CA ASP A 10 -14.49 -10.10 -3.65
C ASP A 10 -14.21 -8.62 -3.37
N VAL A 11 -15.16 -7.94 -2.72
CA VAL A 11 -15.00 -6.53 -2.31
C VAL A 11 -13.86 -6.40 -1.30
N GLN A 12 -13.79 -7.27 -0.29
CA GLN A 12 -12.73 -7.24 0.71
C GLN A 12 -11.36 -7.54 0.09
N VAL A 13 -11.27 -8.51 -0.82
CA VAL A 13 -10.04 -8.83 -1.55
C VAL A 13 -9.55 -7.61 -2.34
N ALA A 14 -10.45 -6.94 -3.08
CA ALA A 14 -10.11 -5.75 -3.84
C ALA A 14 -9.59 -4.61 -2.95
N ILE A 15 -10.17 -4.42 -1.75
CA ILE A 15 -9.72 -3.44 -0.77
C ILE A 15 -8.27 -3.72 -0.33
N TRP A 16 -7.95 -4.96 0.04
CA TRP A 16 -6.59 -5.33 0.49
C TRP A 16 -5.56 -5.29 -0.65
N GLN A 17 -5.96 -5.64 -1.87
CA GLN A 17 -5.14 -5.46 -3.05
C GLN A 17 -4.83 -3.99 -3.29
N LYS A 18 -5.85 -3.12 -3.23
CA LYS A 18 -5.67 -1.67 -3.39
C LYS A 18 -4.80 -1.09 -2.26
N ALA A 19 -5.00 -1.53 -1.03
CA ALA A 19 -4.19 -1.14 0.11
C ALA A 19 -2.71 -1.51 -0.10
N SER A 20 -2.42 -2.69 -0.67
CA SER A 20 -1.05 -3.11 -1.00
C SER A 20 -0.37 -2.16 -1.99
N VAL A 21 -1.09 -1.76 -3.05
CA VAL A 21 -0.60 -0.76 -4.01
C VAL A 21 -0.28 0.54 -3.31
N SER A 22 -1.21 1.07 -2.52
CA SER A 22 -1.04 2.36 -1.85
C SER A 22 0.05 2.33 -0.78
N CYS A 23 0.13 1.28 0.04
CA CYS A 23 1.12 1.14 1.10
C CYS A 23 2.56 1.21 0.58
N TYR A 24 2.80 0.64 -0.61
CA TYR A 24 4.10 0.69 -1.26
C TYR A 24 4.27 1.98 -2.08
N VAL A 25 3.45 2.20 -3.11
CA VAL A 25 3.69 3.26 -4.10
C VAL A 25 3.61 4.64 -3.46
N ASN A 26 2.56 4.92 -2.68
CA ASN A 26 2.36 6.26 -2.14
C ASN A 26 3.43 6.62 -1.12
N ALA A 27 3.75 5.70 -0.20
CA ALA A 27 4.73 5.95 0.84
C ALA A 27 6.16 6.06 0.27
N VAL A 28 6.57 5.14 -0.61
CA VAL A 28 7.94 5.16 -1.16
C VAL A 28 8.16 6.38 -2.07
N THR A 29 7.19 6.74 -2.91
CA THR A 29 7.30 7.97 -3.73
C THR A 29 7.31 9.24 -2.88
N ALA A 30 6.54 9.29 -1.78
CA ALA A 30 6.56 10.41 -0.85
C ALA A 30 7.93 10.56 -0.14
N ILE A 31 8.57 9.44 0.23
CA ILE A 31 9.90 9.43 0.86
C ILE A 31 11.00 9.82 -0.13
N LEU A 32 10.97 9.26 -1.34
CA LEU A 32 12.03 9.44 -2.33
C LEU A 32 11.85 10.67 -3.24
N GLY A 33 10.67 11.30 -3.23
CA GLY A 33 10.39 12.47 -4.06
C GLY A 33 10.35 12.18 -5.56
N CYS A 34 9.94 10.97 -5.95
CA CYS A 34 10.00 10.48 -7.33
C CYS A 34 8.62 10.17 -7.94
N ARG A 35 8.57 9.87 -9.24
CA ARG A 35 7.34 9.47 -9.93
C ARG A 35 7.01 8.01 -9.61
N ASN A 36 5.76 7.61 -9.82
CA ASN A 36 5.33 6.24 -9.58
C ASN A 36 6.15 5.22 -10.38
N GLY A 37 6.54 5.54 -11.61
CA GLY A 37 7.36 4.65 -12.45
C GLY A 37 8.74 4.36 -11.88
N ASP A 38 9.31 5.29 -11.11
CA ASP A 38 10.66 5.16 -10.56
C ASP A 38 10.73 4.09 -9.47
N VAL A 39 9.62 3.78 -8.80
CA VAL A 39 9.56 2.76 -7.75
C VAL A 39 9.44 1.32 -8.29
N ALA A 40 9.42 1.13 -9.61
CA ALA A 40 9.59 -0.20 -10.24
C ALA A 40 11.07 -0.65 -10.31
N HIS A 41 12.00 0.15 -9.79
CA HIS A 41 13.43 -0.16 -9.85
C HIS A 41 13.75 -1.49 -9.14
N PRO A 42 14.58 -2.38 -9.72
CA PRO A 42 14.88 -3.70 -9.14
C PRO A 42 15.40 -3.67 -7.70
N LEU A 43 16.14 -2.62 -7.31
CA LEU A 43 16.62 -2.45 -5.93
C LEU A 43 15.48 -2.29 -4.90
N LEU A 44 14.31 -1.85 -5.32
CA LEU A 44 13.14 -1.68 -4.45
C LEU A 44 12.19 -2.89 -4.50
N GLU A 45 12.43 -3.86 -5.39
CA GLU A 45 11.60 -5.06 -5.50
C GLU A 45 11.51 -5.86 -4.19
N PRO A 46 12.61 -6.09 -3.43
CA PRO A 46 12.51 -6.78 -2.15
C PRO A 46 11.64 -6.04 -1.13
N LEU A 47 11.70 -4.70 -1.12
CA LEU A 47 10.86 -3.88 -0.27
C LEU A 47 9.39 -3.98 -0.69
N ARG A 48 9.10 -3.89 -1.99
CA ARG A 48 7.75 -4.05 -2.54
C ARG A 48 7.14 -5.38 -2.11
N ARG A 49 7.83 -6.50 -2.39
CA ARG A 49 7.34 -7.84 -2.04
C ARG A 49 7.14 -8.00 -0.55
N ARG A 50 8.04 -7.45 0.28
CA ARG A 50 7.89 -7.45 1.74
C ARG A 50 6.65 -6.68 2.22
N ILE A 51 6.37 -5.51 1.65
CA ILE A 51 5.16 -4.73 1.98
C ILE A 51 3.91 -5.51 1.55
N VAL A 52 3.89 -6.06 0.34
CA VAL A 52 2.76 -6.89 -0.15
C VAL A 52 2.55 -8.09 0.77
N GLU A 53 3.61 -8.78 1.17
CA GLU A 53 3.55 -9.94 2.07
C GLU A 53 2.96 -9.58 3.44
N GLU A 54 3.40 -8.47 4.04
CA GLU A 54 2.85 -7.98 5.31
C GLU A 54 1.35 -7.68 5.18
N VAL A 55 0.95 -6.92 4.16
CA VAL A 55 -0.46 -6.53 3.93
C VAL A 55 -1.34 -7.77 3.69
N VAL A 56 -0.90 -8.69 2.83
CA VAL A 56 -1.62 -9.94 2.52
C VAL A 56 -1.72 -10.84 3.76
N SER A 57 -0.67 -10.90 4.59
CA SER A 57 -0.69 -11.70 5.82
C SER A 57 -1.72 -11.18 6.81
N VAL A 58 -1.85 -9.85 6.95
CA VAL A 58 -2.88 -9.23 7.78
C VAL A 58 -4.28 -9.53 7.25
N ALA A 59 -4.48 -9.50 5.93
CA ALA A 59 -5.77 -9.85 5.31
C ALA A 59 -6.14 -11.32 5.56
N ARG A 60 -5.20 -12.24 5.32
CA ARG A 60 -5.41 -13.69 5.52
C ARG A 60 -5.70 -14.05 6.97
N ALA A 61 -5.05 -13.40 7.93
CA ALA A 61 -5.33 -13.59 9.35
C ALA A 61 -6.76 -13.15 9.75
N GLN A 62 -7.45 -12.38 8.91
CA GLN A 62 -8.85 -12.00 9.07
C GLN A 62 -9.82 -12.90 8.28
N GLY A 63 -9.30 -13.99 7.67
CA GLY A 63 -10.10 -14.92 6.87
C GLY A 63 -10.37 -14.46 5.44
N ILE A 64 -9.68 -13.42 4.96
CA ILE A 64 -9.85 -12.90 3.60
C ILE A 64 -8.81 -13.58 2.69
N PRO A 65 -9.22 -14.35 1.66
CA PRO A 65 -8.32 -15.18 0.87
C PRO A 65 -7.59 -14.39 -0.22
N VAL A 66 -6.79 -13.40 0.18
CA VAL A 66 -6.01 -12.57 -0.77
C VAL A 66 -4.84 -13.39 -1.32
N ASP A 67 -4.70 -13.46 -2.64
CA ASP A 67 -3.56 -14.09 -3.29
C ASP A 67 -2.34 -13.16 -3.35
N PHE A 68 -1.17 -13.68 -3.00
CA PHE A 68 0.05 -12.87 -2.89
C PHE A 68 0.57 -12.48 -4.28
N GLU A 69 0.74 -13.43 -5.20
CA GLU A 69 1.37 -13.14 -6.50
C GLU A 69 0.46 -12.28 -7.38
N ALA A 70 -0.87 -12.52 -7.34
CA ALA A 70 -1.84 -11.66 -8.00
C ALA A 70 -1.79 -10.23 -7.45
N THR A 71 -1.66 -10.07 -6.12
CA THR A 71 -1.55 -8.75 -5.50
C THR A 71 -0.24 -8.06 -5.87
N ASP A 72 0.88 -8.79 -5.83
CA ASP A 72 2.20 -8.28 -6.19
C ASP A 72 2.20 -7.80 -7.65
N GLN A 73 1.59 -8.56 -8.56
CA GLN A 73 1.42 -8.17 -9.95
C GLN A 73 0.53 -6.93 -10.11
N LEU A 74 -0.56 -6.80 -9.35
CA LEU A 74 -1.39 -5.59 -9.35
C LEU A 74 -0.62 -4.34 -8.92
N VAL A 75 0.37 -4.46 -8.02
CA VAL A 75 1.27 -3.35 -7.68
C VAL A 75 2.13 -2.95 -8.89
N VAL A 76 2.73 -3.92 -9.60
CA VAL A 76 3.51 -3.65 -10.82
C VAL A 76 2.66 -2.98 -11.88
N ASP A 77 1.48 -3.51 -12.15
CA ASP A 77 0.56 -2.98 -13.15
C ASP A 77 0.11 -1.56 -12.79
N GLY A 78 -0.16 -1.30 -11.51
CA GLY A 78 -0.51 0.02 -10.99
C GLY A 78 0.60 1.05 -11.19
N ILE A 79 1.84 0.65 -10.95
CA ILE A 79 3.03 1.47 -11.20
C ILE A 79 3.13 1.79 -12.69
N GLN A 80 3.04 0.79 -13.58
CA GLN A 80 3.16 0.98 -15.02
C GLN A 80 2.06 1.89 -15.58
N LYS A 81 0.80 1.65 -15.20
CA LYS A 81 -0.36 2.45 -15.64
C LYS A 81 -0.25 3.92 -15.25
N THR A 82 0.43 4.21 -14.13
CA THR A 82 0.57 5.56 -13.59
C THR A 82 2.01 6.06 -13.60
N ALA A 83 2.89 5.48 -14.42
CA ALA A 83 4.34 5.65 -14.32
C ALA A 83 4.80 7.11 -14.39
N ARG A 84 4.10 7.94 -15.18
CA ARG A 84 4.41 9.37 -15.35
C ARG A 84 3.81 10.25 -14.25
N ASN A 85 2.98 9.72 -13.37
CA ASN A 85 2.29 10.51 -12.36
C ASN A 85 3.12 10.59 -11.07
N PHE A 86 2.82 11.60 -10.26
CA PHE A 86 3.19 11.64 -8.86
C PHE A 86 2.05 11.07 -8.01
N SER A 87 2.36 10.42 -6.90
CA SER A 87 1.35 9.95 -5.95
C SER A 87 0.67 11.14 -5.24
N SER A 88 -0.57 10.93 -4.81
CA SER A 88 -1.32 11.89 -3.96
C SER A 88 -0.51 12.28 -2.74
N MET A 89 0.05 11.28 -2.05
CA MET A 89 0.84 11.45 -0.84
C MET A 89 2.10 12.30 -1.06
N LEU A 90 2.83 12.11 -2.16
CA LEU A 90 3.96 12.98 -2.51
C LEU A 90 3.50 14.41 -2.80
N VAL A 91 2.39 14.58 -3.51
CA VAL A 91 1.83 15.92 -3.77
C VAL A 91 1.45 16.63 -2.47
N ASP A 92 0.90 15.91 -1.49
CA ASP A 92 0.59 16.47 -0.18
C ASP A 92 1.84 16.84 0.62
N VAL A 93 2.87 15.99 0.60
CA VAL A 93 4.20 16.31 1.17
C VAL A 93 4.76 17.59 0.55
N GLN A 94 4.78 17.70 -0.78
CA GLN A 94 5.30 18.88 -1.48
C GLN A 94 4.52 20.15 -1.17
N LYS A 95 3.21 20.02 -0.90
CA LYS A 95 2.32 21.13 -0.55
C LYS A 95 2.22 21.38 0.95
N ARG A 96 2.99 20.67 1.78
CA ARG A 96 2.96 20.74 3.25
C ARG A 96 1.55 20.54 3.82
N ARG A 97 0.83 19.57 3.27
CA ARG A 97 -0.50 19.17 3.76
C ARG A 97 -0.40 17.87 4.54
N GLN A 98 -1.42 17.62 5.35
CA GLN A 98 -1.58 16.33 5.99
C GLN A 98 -1.76 15.24 4.92
N THR A 99 -1.08 14.12 5.09
CA THR A 99 -1.16 12.98 4.18
C THR A 99 -2.15 11.94 4.68
N GLU A 100 -2.54 11.02 3.79
CA GLU A 100 -3.37 9.86 4.09
C GLU A 100 -2.59 8.69 4.75
N ILE A 101 -1.34 8.89 5.21
CA ILE A 101 -0.46 7.80 5.66
C ILE A 101 -1.06 6.97 6.81
N ASP A 102 -1.75 7.61 7.75
CA ASP A 102 -2.43 6.94 8.86
C ASP A 102 -3.61 6.08 8.39
N GLY A 103 -4.36 6.56 7.40
CA GLY A 103 -5.52 5.86 6.85
C GLY A 103 -5.15 4.68 5.95
N ILE A 104 -3.89 4.61 5.50
CA ILE A 104 -3.39 3.56 4.61
C ILE A 104 -2.43 2.64 5.37
N ASN A 105 -1.17 3.03 5.54
CA ASN A 105 -0.17 2.22 6.22
C ASN A 105 -0.52 2.06 7.71
N GLY A 106 -1.02 3.12 8.35
CA GLY A 106 -1.42 3.09 9.76
C GLY A 106 -2.55 2.10 10.05
N GLU A 107 -3.58 2.03 9.21
CA GLU A 107 -4.65 1.05 9.37
C GLU A 107 -4.15 -0.39 9.16
N VAL A 108 -3.24 -0.64 8.21
CA VAL A 108 -2.61 -1.97 8.07
C VAL A 108 -1.84 -2.36 9.33
N VAL A 109 -1.01 -1.45 9.87
CA VAL A 109 -0.23 -1.68 11.11
C VAL A 109 -1.16 -1.97 12.30
N LYS A 110 -2.22 -1.18 12.43
CA LYS A 110 -3.22 -1.33 13.48
C LYS A 110 -3.96 -2.67 13.37
N MET A 111 -4.36 -3.08 12.17
CA MET A 111 -5.01 -4.38 11.97
C MET A 111 -4.04 -5.53 12.21
N GLY A 112 -2.79 -5.43 11.75
CA GLY A 112 -1.75 -6.43 12.02
C GLY A 112 -1.56 -6.68 13.50
N ARG A 113 -1.47 -5.60 14.31
CA ARG A 113 -1.41 -5.70 15.78
C ARG A 113 -2.63 -6.41 16.38
N LYS A 114 -3.84 -6.18 15.87
CA LYS A 114 -5.07 -6.83 16.37
C LYS A 114 -5.09 -8.34 16.11
N VAL A 115 -4.53 -8.77 14.99
CA VAL A 115 -4.51 -10.19 14.58
C VAL A 115 -3.18 -10.90 14.85
N GLY A 116 -2.24 -10.23 15.53
CA GLY A 116 -0.93 -10.80 15.89
C GLY A 116 0.04 -10.96 14.72
N VAL A 117 -0.16 -10.25 13.61
CA VAL A 117 0.72 -10.28 12.44
C VAL A 117 1.66 -9.07 12.46
N PRO A 118 2.99 -9.26 12.43
CA PRO A 118 3.95 -8.17 12.42
C PRO A 118 4.01 -7.48 11.05
N THR A 119 4.04 -6.15 11.04
CA THR A 119 4.13 -5.32 9.82
C THR A 119 5.28 -4.29 9.88
N PRO A 120 6.52 -4.72 10.17
CA PRO A 120 7.63 -3.81 10.46
C PRO A 120 8.04 -2.93 9.27
N ALA A 121 8.01 -3.44 8.03
CA ALA A 121 8.35 -2.62 6.87
C ALA A 121 7.28 -1.55 6.64
N THR A 122 6.00 -1.93 6.76
CA THR A 122 4.86 -1.01 6.62
C THR A 122 4.89 0.09 7.68
N GLU A 123 5.17 -0.28 8.94
CA GLU A 123 5.33 0.66 10.06
C GLU A 123 6.52 1.60 9.87
N THR A 124 7.63 1.09 9.33
CA THR A 124 8.81 1.92 9.03
C THR A 124 8.46 3.00 8.00
N LEU A 125 7.81 2.64 6.88
CA LEU A 125 7.39 3.60 5.86
C LEU A 125 6.41 4.64 6.44
N MET A 126 5.45 4.19 7.27
CA MET A 126 4.53 5.09 7.97
C MET A 126 5.28 6.14 8.79
N ASN A 127 6.21 5.72 9.64
CA ASN A 127 6.95 6.62 10.51
C ASN A 127 7.82 7.61 9.73
N LEU A 128 8.44 7.19 8.63
CA LEU A 128 9.24 8.07 7.77
C LEU A 128 8.39 9.15 7.11
N VAL A 129 7.23 8.79 6.55
CA VAL A 129 6.32 9.78 5.94
C VAL A 129 5.78 10.76 7.00
N LYS A 130 5.37 10.27 8.17
CA LYS A 130 4.95 11.14 9.28
C LYS A 130 6.00 12.17 9.66
N PHE A 131 7.25 11.71 9.84
CA PHE A 131 8.36 12.59 10.15
C PHE A 131 8.59 13.64 9.06
N ILE A 132 8.45 13.29 7.78
CA ILE A 132 8.55 14.24 6.67
C ILE A 132 7.45 15.31 6.75
N THR A 133 6.22 14.93 7.12
CA THR A 133 5.08 15.85 7.19
C THR A 133 5.02 16.73 8.45
N GLU A 134 5.68 16.33 9.54
CA GLU A 134 5.74 17.08 10.79
C GLU A 134 6.87 18.14 10.82
N ARG A 135 7.75 18.16 9.81
CA ARG A 135 8.85 19.13 9.66
C ARG A 135 8.45 20.34 8.82
#